data_AF-A0A3N6HIJ8-F1
#
_entry.id   AF-A0A3N6HIJ8-F1
#
_cell.length_a   1.000
_cell.length_b   1.000
_cell.length_c   1.000
_cell.angle_alpha   90.00
_cell.angle_beta   90.00
_cell.angle_gamma   90.00
#
_symmetry.space_group_name_H-M   'P 1'
#
loop_
_entity.id
_entity.type
_entity.pdbx_description
1 polymer ?
#
loop_
_entity_poly.entity_id
_entity_poly.type
_entity_poly.pdbx_seq_one_letter_code
_entity_poly.pdbx_strand_id
1 'polypeptide(L)' 'MLPRAGVTVDICPRDLPLALIGTAGGALALWADAPTGIVVPVALLIVLDIRIRRWSRRA' A
#
# COMPACT_ATOMS: atom_id res chain seq x y z
N MET A 1 -8.46 27.54 20.94
CA MET A 1 -7.36 26.92 20.18
C MET A 1 -7.78 25.49 19.87
N LEU A 2 -8.07 25.13 18.61
CA LEU A 2 -8.40 23.72 18.30
C LEU A 2 -7.12 22.88 18.40
N PRO A 3 -7.17 21.68 19.02
CA PRO A 3 -6.06 20.74 18.89
C PRO A 3 -5.90 20.42 17.41
N ARG A 4 -4.81 20.90 16.80
CA ARG A 4 -4.45 20.54 15.43
C ARG A 4 -3.99 19.08 15.47
N ALA A 5 -4.93 18.17 15.28
CA ALA A 5 -4.61 16.80 14.92
C ALA A 5 -4.11 16.81 13.48
N GLY A 6 -2.97 16.16 13.24
CA GLY A 6 -2.44 15.96 11.89
C GLY A 6 -2.33 14.47 11.56
N VAL A 7 -2.22 14.17 10.28
CA VAL A 7 -1.92 12.83 9.78
C VAL A 7 -0.77 12.96 8.79
N THR A 8 0.30 12.21 9.02
CA THR A 8 1.40 12.03 8.05
C THR A 8 1.23 10.67 7.42
N VAL A 9 1.29 10.60 6.09
CA VAL A 9 1.26 9.35 5.32
C VAL A 9 2.61 9.21 4.63
N ASP A 10 3.44 8.31 5.14
CA ASP A 10 4.71 7.93 4.49
C ASP A 10 4.41 6.74 3.55
N ILE A 11 4.75 6.86 2.27
CA ILE A 11 4.60 5.78 1.27
C ILE A 11 5.99 5.42 0.78
N CYS A 12 6.45 4.21 1.10
CA CYS A 12 7.74 3.70 0.65
C CYS A 12 7.52 2.45 -0.21
N PRO A 13 8.12 2.34 -1.42
CA PRO A 13 8.16 1.07 -2.12
C PRO A 13 8.96 0.09 -1.27
N ARG A 14 8.41 -1.08 -1.01
CA ARG A 14 9.10 -2.16 -0.31
C ARG A 14 10.28 -2.57 -1.20
N ASP A 15 11.50 -2.53 -0.67
CA ASP A 15 12.74 -2.89 -1.40
C ASP A 15 12.79 -4.33 -1.93
N LEU A 16 11.71 -5.12 -1.75
CA LEU A 16 11.56 -6.37 -2.49
C LEU A 16 11.53 -6.08 -3.99
N PRO A 17 12.06 -6.99 -4.84
CA PRO A 17 12.08 -6.81 -6.28
C PRO A 17 10.64 -6.64 -6.79
N LEU A 18 10.26 -5.38 -7.00
CA LEU A 18 8.92 -4.93 -7.37
C LEU A 18 8.45 -5.63 -8.66
N ALA A 19 9.40 -5.87 -9.56
CA ALA A 19 9.22 -6.67 -10.76
C ALA A 19 8.85 -8.13 -10.47
N LEU A 20 9.39 -8.76 -9.42
CA LEU A 20 9.10 -10.14 -9.06
C LEU A 20 7.70 -10.27 -8.44
N ILE A 21 7.32 -9.35 -7.55
CA ILE A 21 5.97 -9.33 -6.98
C ILE A 21 4.94 -9.03 -8.06
N GLY A 22 5.20 -8.04 -8.92
CA GLY A 22 4.32 -7.68 -10.03
C GLY A 22 4.13 -8.82 -11.03
N THR A 23 5.21 -9.51 -11.40
CA THR A 23 5.13 -10.65 -12.34
C THR A 23 4.47 -11.87 -11.73
N ALA A 24 4.81 -12.24 -10.49
CA ALA A 24 4.17 -13.36 -9.80
C ALA A 24 2.68 -13.09 -9.52
N GLY A 25 2.34 -11.89 -9.05
CA GLY A 25 0.96 -11.48 -8.81
C GLY A 25 0.14 -11.39 -10.10
N GLY A 26 0.72 -10.85 -11.19
CA GLY A 26 0.09 -10.81 -12.50
C GLY A 26 -0.15 -12.20 -13.09
N ALA A 27 0.82 -13.11 -12.98
CA ALA A 27 0.67 -14.49 -13.42
C ALA A 27 -0.42 -15.23 -12.62
N LEU A 28 -0.46 -15.05 -11.31
CA LEU A 28 -1.53 -15.60 -10.46
C LEU A 28 -2.91 -15.06 -10.82
N ALA A 29 -3.00 -13.75 -11.08
CA ALA A 29 -4.25 -13.11 -11.45
C ALA A 29 -4.80 -13.62 -12.78
N LEU A 30 -3.94 -13.80 -13.78
CA LEU A 30 -4.31 -14.39 -15.06
C LEU A 30 -4.72 -15.86 -14.91
N TRP A 31 -4.03 -16.62 -14.07
CA TRP A 31 -4.38 -18.01 -13.81
C TRP A 31 -5.73 -18.17 -13.11
N ALA A 32 -6.05 -17.27 -12.18
CA ALA A 32 -7.30 -17.31 -11.41
C ALA A 32 -8.48 -16.59 -12.10
N ASP A 33 -8.30 -16.05 -13.31
CA ASP A 33 -9.24 -15.14 -13.99
C ASP A 33 -9.75 -14.03 -13.05
N ALA A 34 -8.84 -13.54 -12.21
CA ALA A 34 -9.19 -12.63 -11.12
C ALA A 34 -9.51 -11.23 -11.66
N PRO A 35 -10.58 -10.57 -11.18
CA PRO A 35 -10.90 -9.21 -11.60
C PRO A 35 -9.74 -8.26 -11.29
N THR A 36 -9.30 -7.50 -12.29
CA THR A 36 -8.23 -6.50 -12.18
C THR A 36 -8.53 -5.45 -11.10
N GLY A 37 -9.81 -5.16 -10.85
CA GLY A 37 -10.26 -4.27 -9.78
C GLY A 37 -9.91 -4.72 -8.36
N ILE A 38 -9.61 -6.01 -8.15
CA ILE A 38 -9.18 -6.55 -6.85
C ILE A 38 -7.65 -6.76 -6.83
N VAL A 39 -7.11 -7.28 -7.93
CA VAL A 39 -5.69 -7.63 -8.04
C VAL A 39 -4.79 -6.40 -7.89
N VAL A 40 -5.15 -5.29 -8.55
CA VAL A 40 -4.35 -4.06 -8.53
C VAL A 40 -4.21 -3.47 -7.12
N PRO A 41 -5.30 -3.21 -6.36
CA PRO A 41 -5.17 -2.70 -4.99
C PRO A 41 -4.46 -3.68 -4.05
N VAL A 42 -4.66 -5.00 -4.19
CA VAL A 42 -3.94 -5.99 -3.38
C VAL A 42 -2.44 -5.96 -3.67
N ALA A 43 -2.04 -5.92 -4.95
CA ALA A 43 -0.64 -5.81 -5.34
C ALA A 43 -0.01 -4.51 -4.81
N LEU A 44 -0.75 -3.40 -4.84
CA LEU A 44 -0.30 -2.12 -4.30
C LEU A 44 -0.02 -2.21 -2.78
N LEU A 45 -0.87 -2.89 -2.02
CA LEU A 45 -0.69 -3.12 -0.58
C LEU A 45 0.50 -4.03 -0.26
N ILE A 46 0.82 -4.97 -1.15
CA ILE A 46 1.97 -5.87 -0.97
C ILE A 46 3.29 -5.14 -1.26
N VAL A 47 3.28 -4.28 -2.29
CA VAL A 47 4.45 -3.56 -2.80
C VAL A 47 4.74 -2.29 -2.02
N LEU A 48 3.75 -1.61 -1.46
CA LEU A 48 3.95 -0.35 -0.73
C LEU A 48 3.91 -0.59 0.79
N ASP A 49 4.93 -0.12 1.49
CA ASP A 49 4.84 0.14 2.93
C ASP A 49 4.17 1.50 3.13
N ILE A 50 2.92 1.49 3.59
CA ILE A 50 2.16 2.70 3.89
C ILE A 50 2.15 2.90 5.40
N ARG A 51 2.89 3.90 5.90
CA ARG A 51 2.90 4.25 7.32
C ARG A 51 2.07 5.49 7.56
N ILE A 52 0.99 5.32 8.32
CA ILE A 52 0.12 6.41 8.74
C ILE A 52 0.48 6.79 10.17
N ARG A 53 1.06 7.97 10.37
CA ARG A 53 1.32 8.54 11.69
C ARG A 53 0.29 9.61 12.00
N ARG A 54 -0.58 9.32 12.96
CA ARG A 54 -1.52 10.30 13.52
C ARG A 54 -0.91 10.91 14.77
N TRP A 55 -0.69 12.22 14.76
CA TRP A 55 -0.31 12.97 15.95
C TRP A 55 -1.44 13.90 16.38
N SER A 56 -1.69 13.91 17.67
CA SER A 56 -2.51 14.91 18.34
C SER A 56 -1.58 15.67 19.25
N ARG A 57 -1.55 17.01 19.18
CA ARG A 57 -0.96 17.79 20.26
C ARG A 57 -1.83 17.58 21.50
N ARG A 58 -1.49 16.58 22.32
CA ARG A 58 -1.94 16.52 23.71
C ARG A 58 -1.21 17.66 24.42
N ALA A 59 -1.92 18.77 24.59
CA ALA A 59 -1.57 19.80 25.55
C ALA A 59 -1.86 19.29 26.97
#